data_AF-X1I7I0-F1
#
_entry.id   AF-X1I7I0-F1
#
_cell.length_a   1.000
_cell.length_b   1.000
_cell.length_c   1.000
_cell.angle_alpha   90.00
_cell.angle_beta   90.00
_cell.angle_gamma   90.00
#
_symmetry.space_group_name_H-M   'P 1'
#
loop_
_entity.id
_entity.type
_entity.pdbx_description
1 polymer ?
#
loop_
_entity_poly.entity_id
_entity_poly.type
_entity_poly.pdbx_seq_one_letter_code
_entity_poly.pdbx_strand_id
1 'polypeptide(L)'
;MRIYLFFLLLLLNQNTPLNQEFSNDELFRKGNALYKEGKYEDAIEQYRKIIDGGILNGNLFYNLGNAYFRKGKIGYAILYYEKALKFLPRDRELNENLR
;
A
#
# COMPACT_ATOMS: atom_id res chain seq x y z
N MET A 1 14.09 -29.41 -46.26
CA MET A 1 13.98 -27.94 -46.18
C MET A 1 12.58 -27.48 -45.69
N ARG A 2 12.00 -28.16 -44.69
CA ARG A 2 10.61 -27.92 -44.24
C ARG A 2 10.40 -28.08 -42.73
N ILE A 3 11.49 -28.13 -41.96
CA ILE A 3 11.47 -28.29 -40.49
C ILE A 3 12.02 -27.04 -39.79
N TYR A 4 12.84 -26.22 -40.47
CA TYR A 4 13.35 -24.97 -39.90
C TYR A 4 12.33 -23.82 -39.86
N LEU A 5 11.20 -23.92 -40.58
CA LEU A 5 10.16 -22.89 -40.52
C LEU A 5 9.36 -22.92 -39.19
N PHE A 6 9.43 -24.03 -38.44
CA PHE A 6 8.80 -24.14 -37.12
C PHE A 6 9.68 -23.60 -35.98
N PHE A 7 10.99 -23.45 -36.21
CA PHE A 7 11.91 -22.89 -35.22
C PHE A 7 11.96 -21.35 -35.22
N LEU A 8 11.35 -20.69 -36.21
CA LEU A 8 11.36 -19.23 -36.33
C LEU A 8 10.12 -18.54 -35.70
N LEU A 9 9.15 -19.31 -35.17
CA LEU A 9 7.88 -18.77 -34.64
C LEU A 9 7.76 -18.84 -33.11
N LEU A 10 8.78 -19.33 -32.41
CA LEU A 10 8.75 -19.50 -30.94
C LEU A 10 9.56 -18.46 -30.14
N LEU A 11 10.14 -17.45 -30.80
CA LEU A 11 10.94 -16.41 -30.12
C LEU A 11 10.34 -14.99 -30.23
N LEU A 12 9.10 -14.87 -30.71
CA LEU A 12 8.38 -13.59 -30.76
C LEU A 12 7.14 -13.65 -29.87
N ASN A 13 7.34 -13.56 -28.55
CA ASN A 13 6.47 -12.81 -27.64
C ASN A 13 6.93 -12.98 -26.18
N GLN A 14 7.96 -12.21 -25.80
CA GLN A 14 8.17 -11.87 -24.39
C GLN A 14 8.14 -10.34 -24.25
N ASN A 15 7.11 -9.72 -24.83
CA ASN A 15 6.72 -8.35 -24.52
C ASN A 15 5.50 -8.36 -23.60
N THR A 16 5.59 -9.09 -22.48
CA THR A 16 4.78 -8.71 -21.33
C THR A 16 5.37 -7.42 -20.79
N PRO A 17 4.65 -6.29 -20.77
CA PRO A 17 5.09 -5.18 -19.96
C PRO A 17 5.21 -5.70 -18.53
N LEU A 18 6.42 -5.65 -17.98
CA LEU A 18 6.71 -5.99 -16.60
C LEU A 18 5.97 -4.96 -15.73
N ASN A 19 4.70 -5.22 -15.45
CA ASN A 19 3.97 -4.50 -14.42
C ASN A 19 4.65 -4.89 -13.11
N GLN A 20 5.64 -4.09 -12.70
CA GLN A 20 6.41 -4.34 -11.49
C GLN A 20 5.47 -4.07 -10.31
N GLU A 21 4.74 -5.09 -9.88
CA GLU A 21 4.03 -5.04 -8.60
C GLU A 21 5.08 -4.91 -7.50
N PHE A 22 5.13 -3.72 -6.90
CA PHE A 22 5.96 -3.45 -5.74
C PHE A 22 5.58 -4.41 -4.61
N SER A 23 6.58 -4.97 -3.92
CA SER A 23 6.31 -5.75 -2.71
C SER A 23 5.56 -4.90 -1.67
N ASN A 24 4.74 -5.53 -0.83
CA ASN A 24 4.01 -4.81 0.22
C ASN A 24 4.94 -4.03 1.16
N ASP A 25 6.12 -4.57 1.46
CA ASP A 25 7.13 -3.88 2.26
C ASP A 25 7.67 -2.63 1.57
N GLU A 26 7.85 -2.69 0.25
CA GLU A 26 8.29 -1.55 -0.55
C GLU A 26 7.20 -0.48 -0.65
N LEU A 27 5.96 -0.88 -0.89
CA LEU A 27 4.80 0.03 -0.83
C LEU A 27 4.71 0.71 0.53
N PHE A 28 4.92 -0.04 1.62
CA PHE A 28 4.86 0.50 2.98
C PHE A 28 6.00 1.49 3.24
N ARG A 29 7.24 1.14 2.88
CA ARG A 29 8.40 2.05 3.00
C ARG A 29 8.20 3.32 2.16
N LYS A 30 7.69 3.19 0.94
CA LYS A 30 7.39 4.32 0.06
C LYS A 30 6.29 5.22 0.66
N GLY A 31 5.22 4.63 1.18
CA GLY A 31 4.17 5.36 1.89
C GLY A 31 4.72 6.15 3.08
N ASN A 32 5.58 5.54 3.89
CA ASN A 32 6.22 6.21 5.03
C ASN A 32 7.12 7.37 4.59
N ALA A 33 7.88 7.22 3.50
CA ALA A 33 8.71 8.28 2.95
C ALA A 33 7.86 9.46 2.47
N LEU A 34 6.82 9.19 1.68
CA LEU A 34 5.88 10.22 1.18
C LEU A 34 5.17 10.95 2.32
N TYR A 35 4.77 10.23 3.37
CA TYR A 35 4.20 10.84 4.57
C TYR A 35 5.17 11.82 5.24
N LYS A 36 6.45 11.44 5.39
CA LYS A 36 7.49 12.31 5.97
C LYS A 36 7.75 13.55 5.10
N GLU A 37 7.61 13.43 3.78
CA GLU A 37 7.71 14.54 2.84
C GLU A 37 6.46 15.45 2.83
N GLY A 38 5.41 15.10 3.59
CA GLY A 38 4.14 15.83 3.60
C GLY A 38 3.22 15.53 2.42
N LYS A 39 3.59 14.57 1.56
CA LYS A 39 2.80 14.10 0.42
C LYS A 39 1.76 13.08 0.88
N TYR A 40 0.81 13.53 1.68
CA TYR A 40 -0.13 12.63 2.37
C TYR A 40 -1.04 11.86 1.41
N GLU A 41 -1.43 12.45 0.28
CA GLU A 41 -2.27 11.75 -0.69
C GLU A 41 -1.54 10.58 -1.35
N ASP A 42 -0.31 10.81 -1.78
CA ASP A 42 0.51 9.76 -2.39
C ASP A 42 0.80 8.64 -1.36
N ALA A 43 1.00 9.01 -0.09
CA ALA A 43 1.16 8.05 1.00
C ALA A 43 -0.08 7.19 1.21
N ILE A 44 -1.27 7.81 1.22
CA ILE A 44 -2.57 7.12 1.29
C ILE A 44 -2.69 6.11 0.15
N GLU A 45 -2.33 6.51 -1.07
CA GLU A 45 -2.40 5.62 -2.24
C GLU A 45 -1.51 4.38 -2.04
N GLN A 46 -0.27 4.54 -1.57
CA GLN A 46 0.63 3.39 -1.39
C GLN A 46 0.12 2.43 -0.30
N TYR A 47 -0.37 2.97 0.83
CA TYR A 47 -0.94 2.12 1.87
C TYR A 47 -2.20 1.40 1.42
N ARG A 48 -3.06 2.07 0.63
CA ARG A 48 -4.27 1.44 0.08
C ARG A 48 -3.97 0.30 -0.88
N LYS A 49 -2.90 0.38 -1.69
CA LYS A 49 -2.49 -0.74 -2.56
C LYS A 49 -2.21 -2.02 -1.76
N ILE A 50 -1.61 -1.90 -0.58
CA ILE A 50 -1.35 -3.05 0.32
C ILE A 50 -2.67 -3.64 0.83
N ILE A 51 -3.62 -2.79 1.23
CA ILE A 51 -4.96 -3.20 1.70
C ILE A 51 -5.77 -3.84 0.58
N ASP A 52 -5.74 -3.25 -0.62
CA ASP A 52 -6.45 -3.74 -1.81
C ASP A 52 -5.88 -5.12 -2.24
N GLY A 53 -4.60 -5.40 -1.94
CA GLY A 53 -3.97 -6.71 -2.06
C GLY A 53 -4.32 -7.70 -0.94
N GLY A 54 -5.22 -7.34 -0.02
CA GLY A 54 -5.74 -8.21 1.03
C GLY A 54 -4.92 -8.25 2.33
N ILE A 55 -3.84 -7.47 2.43
CA ILE A 55 -3.02 -7.44 3.64
C ILE A 55 -3.58 -6.43 4.64
N LEU A 56 -3.94 -6.94 5.82
CA LEU A 56 -4.54 -6.16 6.91
C LEU A 56 -3.62 -6.24 8.14
N ASN A 57 -3.16 -5.09 8.64
CA ASN A 57 -2.26 -4.99 9.79
C ASN A 57 -2.53 -3.70 10.58
N GLY A 58 -2.39 -3.76 11.91
CA GLY A 58 -2.60 -2.61 12.80
C GLY A 58 -1.73 -1.39 12.46
N ASN A 59 -0.44 -1.58 12.23
CA ASN A 59 0.50 -0.50 11.88
C ASN A 59 0.17 0.13 10.52
N LEU A 60 -0.27 -0.68 9.57
CA LEU A 60 -0.70 -0.18 8.25
C LEU A 60 -1.95 0.71 8.38
N PHE A 61 -2.95 0.27 9.15
CA PHE A 61 -4.13 1.09 9.42
C PHE A 61 -3.78 2.34 10.23
N TYR A 62 -2.86 2.24 11.19
CA TYR A 62 -2.40 3.39 11.97
C TYR A 62 -1.76 4.46 11.07
N ASN A 63 -0.81 4.07 10.22
CA ASN A 63 -0.14 4.99 9.31
C ASN A 63 -1.08 5.57 8.26
N LEU A 64 -2.06 4.80 7.79
CA LEU A 64 -3.10 5.30 6.89
C LEU A 64 -4.02 6.31 7.61
N GLY A 65 -4.40 6.04 8.86
CA GLY A 65 -5.14 6.99 9.70
C GLY A 65 -4.40 8.31 9.89
N ASN A 66 -3.10 8.23 10.22
CA ASN A 66 -2.21 9.40 10.32
C ASN A 66 -2.18 10.20 9.02
N ALA A 67 -2.05 9.54 7.87
CA ALA A 67 -2.03 10.21 6.57
C ALA A 67 -3.37 10.94 6.27
N TYR A 68 -4.51 10.31 6.55
CA TYR A 68 -5.82 10.95 6.42
C TYR A 68 -6.00 12.13 7.40
N PHE A 69 -5.52 12.00 8.63
CA PHE A 69 -5.56 13.07 9.62
C PHE A 69 -4.80 14.30 9.13
N ARG A 70 -3.56 14.11 8.66
CA ARG A 70 -2.74 15.20 8.13
C ARG A 70 -3.31 15.84 6.86
N LYS A 71 -4.11 15.11 6.10
CA LYS A 71 -4.88 15.64 4.94
C LYS A 71 -6.18 16.35 5.36
N GLY A 72 -6.50 16.42 6.65
CA GLY A 72 -7.74 17.00 7.17
C GLY A 72 -8.99 16.14 6.94
N LYS A 73 -8.82 14.87 6.57
CA LYS A 73 -9.91 13.92 6.31
C LYS A 73 -10.25 13.13 7.59
N ILE A 74 -10.75 13.85 8.59
CA ILE A 74 -10.90 13.37 9.98
C ILE A 74 -11.75 12.09 10.08
N GLY A 75 -12.87 11.99 9.36
CA GLY A 75 -13.70 10.79 9.39
C GLY A 75 -12.97 9.52 8.92
N TYR A 76 -12.12 9.63 7.91
CA TYR A 76 -11.28 8.51 7.48
C TYR A 76 -10.17 8.21 8.49
N ALA A 77 -9.60 9.23 9.13
CA ALA A 77 -8.60 9.03 10.17
C ALA A 77 -9.17 8.17 11.32
N ILE A 78 -10.33 8.56 11.86
CA ILE A 78 -11.03 7.82 12.93
C ILE A 78 -11.30 6.38 12.48
N LEU A 79 -11.89 6.19 11.30
CA LEU A 79 -12.18 4.86 10.75
C LEU A 79 -10.93 3.95 10.74
N TYR A 80 -9.79 4.48 10.30
CA TYR A 80 -8.57 3.68 10.21
C TYR A 80 -7.86 3.51 11.56
N TYR A 81 -7.96 4.47 12.48
CA TYR A 81 -7.50 4.27 13.85
C TYR A 81 -8.33 3.21 14.58
N GLU A 82 -9.65 3.21 14.43
CA GLU A 82 -10.51 2.16 15.00
C GLU A 82 -10.18 0.78 14.41
N LYS A 83 -9.89 0.70 13.10
CA LYS A 83 -9.39 -0.53 12.48
C LYS A 83 -8.04 -0.95 13.07
N ALA A 84 -7.11 -0.02 13.27
CA ALA A 84 -5.83 -0.31 13.89
C ALA A 84 -6.00 -0.85 15.32
N LEU A 85 -6.96 -0.32 16.09
CA LEU A 85 -7.17 -0.65 17.50
C LEU A 85 -7.62 -2.10 17.68
N LYS A 86 -8.28 -2.68 16.68
CA LYS A 86 -8.64 -4.11 16.66
C LYS A 86 -7.41 -5.03 16.67
N PHE A 87 -6.27 -4.57 16.15
CA PHE A 87 -5.00 -5.32 16.11
C PHE A 87 -4.05 -4.89 17.23
N LEU A 88 -4.13 -3.63 17.65
CA LEU A 88 -3.24 -3.01 18.63
C LEU A 88 -4.04 -2.43 19.82
N PRO A 89 -4.82 -3.25 20.55
CA PRO A 89 -5.80 -2.74 21.52
C PRO A 89 -5.19 -2.01 22.73
N ARG A 90 -3.89 -2.17 22.96
CA ARG A 90 -3.14 -1.57 24.08
C ARG A 90 -2.15 -0.50 23.63
N ASP A 91 -2.20 -0.10 22.36
CA ASP A 91 -1.34 0.97 21.86
C ASP A 91 -1.78 2.31 22.45
N ARG A 92 -0.91 2.95 23.22
CA ARG A 92 -1.25 4.18 23.93
C ARG A 92 -1.47 5.35 22.97
N GLU A 93 -0.62 5.50 21.97
CA GLU A 93 -0.66 6.60 21.01
C GLU A 93 -1.96 6.53 20.18
N LEU A 94 -2.33 5.33 19.76
CA LEU A 94 -3.58 5.08 19.05
C LEU A 94 -4.82 5.40 19.91
N ASN A 95 -4.81 5.01 21.18
CA ASN A 95 -5.89 5.34 22.11
C ASN A 95 -5.98 6.85 22.37
N GLU A 96 -4.85 7.57 22.38
CA GLU A 96 -4.82 9.03 22.51
C GLU A 96 -5.36 9.72 21.27
N ASN A 97 -5.03 9.25 20.06
CA ASN A 97 -5.53 9.80 18.80
C ASN A 97 -7.06 9.68 18.59
N LEU A 98 -7.75 8.88 19.39
CA LEU A 98 -9.19 8.63 19.33
C LEU A 98 -10.00 9.30 20.45
N ARG A 99 -9.34 10.04 21.36
CA ARG A 99 -9.99 10.78 22.45
C ARG A 99 -10.39 12.19 22.03
#